data_AF-Q6BL06-F1
#
_entry.id   AF-Q6BL06-F1
#
_cell.length_a   1.000
_cell.length_b   1.000
_cell.length_c   1.000
_cell.angle_alpha   90.00
_cell.angle_beta   90.00
_cell.angle_gamma   90.00
#
_symmetry.space_group_name_H-M   'P 1'
#
loop_
_entity.id
_entity.type
_entity.pdbx_description
1 polymer ?
#
loop_
_entity_poly.entity_id
_entity_poly.type
_entity_poly.pdbx_seq_one_letter_code
_entity_poly.pdbx_strand_id
1 'polypeptide(L)'
;MPVSETNKLQDPKSLSRDNDSDDNNSISEFNFTCSIHENFTPLQRKPEVYPYSEQILNDRNNDSTSNKGIEFDYFRPRFDSYNKLPTMSNSYLKPNTTFIGEQQSGKAKYHIKVEFKTVDWVNSILTGFLQISGLTEHHPEITTFFKGEIINNPFNKYKWETGSKKSQRDTTIKRYSFITENDQWGSFIKNDLEHWKQLTDSKGLNDLELKQKLHRIQNDYNYNDECIYMRWKEEFLLPDSRIKQINGASFEGFYYIVLNLTHNSKLPGSISGLYYHKESEKFQSLSLRCVEDHGISNKFDFV
;
A
#
# COMPACT_ATOMS: atom_id res chain seq x y z
N MET A 1 -3.33 -20.30 73.02
CA MET A 1 -2.08 -19.73 72.51
C MET A 1 -2.30 -19.16 71.12
N PRO A 2 -2.48 -17.84 71.04
CA PRO A 2 -2.00 -17.03 69.92
C PRO A 2 -1.18 -15.84 70.43
N VAL A 3 -0.22 -15.37 69.64
CA VAL A 3 0.69 -14.22 69.89
C VAL A 3 1.00 -13.66 68.49
N SER A 4 0.97 -12.38 68.15
CA SER A 4 0.52 -11.12 68.77
C SER A 4 0.49 -10.04 67.67
N GLU A 5 -0.06 -8.89 68.00
CA GLU A 5 -0.51 -7.77 67.15
C GLU A 5 0.59 -6.83 66.60
N THR A 6 0.19 -6.13 65.53
CA THR A 6 0.46 -4.75 65.06
C THR A 6 1.58 -3.87 65.67
N ASN A 7 2.23 -3.08 64.81
CA ASN A 7 2.34 -1.62 65.00
C ASN A 7 2.66 -0.81 63.73
N LYS A 8 2.12 0.42 63.71
CA LYS A 8 2.23 1.51 62.72
C LYS A 8 3.43 2.45 63.01
N LEU A 9 3.83 3.24 62.00
CA LEU A 9 4.27 4.67 61.94
C LEU A 9 5.41 4.83 60.91
N GLN A 10 5.25 5.57 59.80
CA GLN A 10 5.29 7.04 59.54
C GLN A 10 6.69 7.63 59.28
N ASP A 11 6.74 8.49 58.25
CA ASP A 11 7.87 9.17 57.60
C ASP A 11 8.87 9.91 58.52
N PRO A 12 9.99 10.39 57.94
CA PRO A 12 10.13 11.85 57.88
C PRO A 12 10.61 12.44 56.54
N LYS A 13 10.26 13.71 56.39
CA LYS A 13 10.50 14.65 55.28
C LYS A 13 11.95 15.17 55.17
N SER A 14 12.30 15.54 53.94
CA SER A 14 13.00 16.76 53.46
C SER A 14 14.19 17.36 54.24
N LEU A 15 15.27 17.69 53.51
CA LEU A 15 15.94 19.00 53.59
C LEU A 15 16.81 19.27 52.35
N SER A 16 16.65 20.48 51.83
CA SER A 16 17.31 21.14 50.71
C SER A 16 18.74 21.59 51.02
N ARG A 17 19.53 21.88 49.96
CA ARG A 17 20.22 23.17 49.80
C ARG A 17 20.90 23.32 48.44
N ASP A 18 20.76 24.54 47.95
CA ASP A 18 21.21 25.13 46.69
C ASP A 18 22.75 25.29 46.59
N ASN A 19 23.26 25.45 45.36
CA ASN A 19 24.02 26.63 44.98
C ASN A 19 24.32 26.67 43.47
N ASP A 20 24.01 27.83 42.89
CA ASP A 20 24.33 28.34 41.57
C ASP A 20 25.85 28.42 41.31
N SER A 21 26.27 28.33 40.04
CA SER A 21 26.78 29.50 39.29
C SER A 21 27.34 29.10 37.92
N ASP A 22 27.11 30.03 36.99
CA ASP A 22 27.50 30.08 35.59
C ASP A 22 29.00 29.85 35.33
N ASP A 23 29.33 29.34 34.14
CA ASP A 23 30.26 30.07 33.27
C ASP A 23 30.18 29.64 31.79
N ASN A 24 30.13 30.67 30.95
CA ASN A 24 30.21 30.64 29.51
C ASN A 24 31.63 30.26 29.05
N ASN A 25 31.76 29.45 27.99
CA ASN A 25 32.68 29.82 26.91
C ASN A 25 32.36 29.13 25.58
N SER A 26 32.57 29.91 24.52
CA SER A 26 32.16 29.65 23.15
C SER A 26 33.33 29.15 22.28
N ILE A 27 32.96 28.59 21.12
CA ILE A 27 33.72 28.48 19.85
C ILE A 27 34.67 27.27 19.68
N SER A 28 34.32 26.35 18.78
CA SER A 28 34.90 26.33 17.43
C SER A 28 34.24 25.29 16.51
N GLU A 29 34.10 25.72 15.25
CA GLU A 29 33.56 25.03 14.08
C GLU A 29 34.32 23.74 13.74
N PHE A 30 33.62 22.74 13.19
CA PHE A 30 34.20 21.90 12.14
C PHE A 30 33.11 21.46 11.15
N ASN A 31 33.11 22.12 9.99
CA ASN A 31 32.44 21.67 8.78
C ASN A 31 33.11 20.39 8.29
N PHE A 32 32.34 19.30 8.15
CA PHE A 32 32.73 18.17 7.31
C PHE A 32 31.90 18.16 6.03
N THR A 33 32.47 18.78 5.01
CA THR A 33 32.26 18.40 3.61
C THR A 33 32.86 17.01 3.40
N CYS A 34 32.11 16.09 2.81
CA CYS A 34 32.66 14.85 2.29
C CYS A 34 32.39 14.75 0.79
N SER A 35 33.44 15.05 0.05
CA SER A 35 33.60 14.84 -1.38
C SER A 35 33.73 13.34 -1.65
N ILE A 36 32.95 12.83 -2.60
CA ILE A 36 33.30 11.58 -3.30
C ILE A 36 33.49 11.96 -4.78
N HIS A 37 34.74 12.27 -5.12
CA HIS A 37 35.23 12.26 -6.49
C HIS A 37 35.62 10.82 -6.80
N GLU A 38 34.81 10.12 -7.58
CA GLU A 38 35.31 9.02 -8.41
C GLU A 38 35.11 9.38 -9.88
N ASN A 39 36.22 9.36 -10.60
CA ASN A 39 36.32 9.62 -12.01
C ASN A 39 35.71 8.45 -12.80
N PHE A 40 34.63 8.70 -13.54
CA PHE A 40 34.29 7.89 -14.71
C PHE A 40 34.16 8.79 -15.94
N THR A 41 35.09 8.58 -16.87
CA THR A 41 35.14 9.16 -18.20
C THR A 41 33.91 8.76 -19.02
N PRO A 42 33.20 9.69 -19.67
CA PRO A 42 32.15 9.34 -20.63
C PRO A 42 32.82 8.99 -21.96
N LEU A 43 32.88 7.68 -22.29
CA LEU A 43 33.14 7.26 -23.67
C LEU A 43 31.92 7.59 -24.51
N GLN A 44 32.08 8.57 -25.41
CA GLN A 44 31.17 8.84 -26.51
C GLN A 44 31.00 7.58 -27.37
N ARG A 45 29.79 7.02 -27.42
CA ARG A 45 29.38 6.15 -28.53
C ARG A 45 28.22 6.81 -29.27
N LYS A 46 28.51 7.16 -30.52
CA LYS A 46 27.55 7.57 -31.56
C LYS A 46 26.66 6.37 -31.95
N PRO A 47 25.47 6.64 -32.52
CA PRO A 47 24.35 5.69 -32.55
C PRO A 47 24.49 4.62 -33.64
N GLU A 48 24.22 3.36 -33.29
CA GLU A 48 23.98 2.30 -34.27
C GLU A 48 22.56 2.39 -34.80
N VAL A 49 22.46 2.68 -36.09
CA VAL A 49 21.25 2.74 -36.90
C VAL A 49 20.91 1.32 -37.34
N TYR A 50 19.77 0.77 -36.93
CA TYR A 50 19.18 -0.43 -37.55
C TYR A 50 18.15 0.01 -38.60
N PRO A 51 18.24 -0.43 -39.86
CA PRO A 51 17.23 -0.13 -40.87
C PRO A 51 16.09 -1.15 -40.76
N TYR A 52 14.86 -0.67 -40.53
CA TYR A 52 13.65 -1.46 -40.77
C TYR A 52 12.90 -0.86 -41.95
N SER A 53 12.66 -1.69 -42.97
CA SER A 53 11.99 -1.35 -44.21
C SER A 53 10.49 -1.11 -44.00
N GLU A 54 10.01 0.08 -44.35
CA GLU A 54 8.59 0.33 -44.62
C GLU A 54 8.21 -0.25 -45.99
N GLN A 55 7.25 -1.17 -46.02
CA GLN A 55 6.46 -1.43 -47.23
C GLN A 55 5.13 -0.71 -47.09
N ILE A 56 5.01 0.38 -47.84
CA ILE A 56 3.79 1.15 -48.05
C ILE A 56 2.87 0.33 -48.97
N LEU A 57 1.71 -0.08 -48.45
CA LEU A 57 0.51 -0.26 -49.26
C LEU A 57 -0.40 0.93 -49.00
N ASN A 58 -0.37 1.85 -49.97
CA ASN A 58 -1.33 2.93 -50.11
C ASN A 58 -2.68 2.32 -50.48
N ASP A 59 -3.71 2.61 -49.69
CA ASP A 59 -5.02 2.92 -50.27
C ASP A 59 -5.60 4.14 -49.55
N ARG A 60 -6.01 5.10 -50.38
CA ARG A 60 -6.44 6.46 -50.03
C ARG A 60 -7.93 6.52 -49.70
N ASN A 61 -8.27 7.57 -48.93
CA ASN A 61 -9.58 8.21 -48.68
C ASN A 61 -10.32 7.67 -47.43
N ASN A 62 -10.73 8.46 -46.43
CA ASN A 62 -11.08 9.87 -46.37
C ASN A 62 -10.69 10.53 -45.04
N ASP A 63 -10.55 11.85 -45.14
CA ASP A 63 -10.18 12.85 -44.15
C ASP A 63 -11.23 13.02 -43.02
N SER A 64 -10.78 12.97 -41.77
CA SER A 64 -11.30 13.78 -40.67
C SER A 64 -10.28 13.79 -39.53
N THR A 65 -9.59 14.91 -39.40
CA THR A 65 -8.63 15.27 -38.35
C THR A 65 -9.28 15.27 -36.97
N SER A 66 -8.85 14.39 -36.07
CA SER A 66 -8.79 14.67 -34.64
C SER A 66 -7.69 13.84 -33.98
N ASN A 67 -6.88 14.52 -33.15
CA ASN A 67 -5.69 14.03 -32.47
C ASN A 67 -5.91 12.65 -31.80
N LYS A 68 -5.24 11.61 -32.30
CA LYS A 68 -4.99 10.40 -31.53
C LYS A 68 -3.85 10.67 -30.55
N GLY A 69 -4.20 11.19 -29.38
CA GLY A 69 -3.37 10.99 -28.20
C GLY A 69 -3.24 9.49 -27.96
N ILE A 70 -2.03 9.01 -27.71
CA ILE A 70 -1.79 7.61 -27.33
C ILE A 70 -2.33 7.44 -25.90
N GLU A 71 -3.59 7.04 -25.80
CA GLU A 71 -4.33 6.83 -24.55
C GLU A 71 -4.01 5.41 -24.03
N PHE A 72 -3.15 5.31 -23.01
CA PHE A 72 -2.81 4.06 -22.34
C PHE A 72 -3.81 3.75 -21.23
N ASP A 73 -4.94 3.18 -21.61
CA ASP A 73 -6.15 3.08 -20.77
C ASP A 73 -6.21 1.72 -20.01
N TYR A 74 -5.46 1.58 -18.89
CA TYR A 74 -5.40 0.34 -18.07
C TYR A 74 -6.73 -0.06 -17.42
N PHE A 75 -7.64 0.89 -17.33
CA PHE A 75 -8.97 0.73 -16.76
C PHE A 75 -10.04 0.45 -17.81
N ARG A 76 -9.66 0.19 -19.08
CA ARG A 76 -10.65 0.01 -20.14
C ARG A 76 -11.51 -1.23 -19.86
N PRO A 77 -12.83 -1.06 -19.69
CA PRO A 77 -13.74 -2.17 -19.62
C PRO A 77 -13.63 -3.02 -20.89
N ARG A 78 -13.30 -4.31 -20.76
CA ARG A 78 -13.62 -5.25 -21.83
C ARG A 78 -15.13 -5.50 -21.76
N PHE A 79 -15.90 -4.79 -22.58
CA PHE A 79 -17.35 -4.95 -22.66
C PHE A 79 -17.69 -6.27 -23.35
N ASP A 80 -17.72 -7.36 -22.59
CA ASP A 80 -18.43 -8.57 -23.00
C ASP A 80 -19.91 -8.43 -22.60
N SER A 81 -20.78 -8.77 -23.54
CA SER A 81 -22.20 -8.43 -23.54
C SER A 81 -22.99 -9.00 -22.34
N TYR A 82 -23.89 -8.17 -21.80
CA TYR A 82 -24.90 -8.42 -20.76
C TYR A 82 -24.38 -8.71 -19.32
N ASN A 83 -24.63 -7.76 -18.41
CA ASN A 83 -24.64 -7.89 -16.94
C ASN A 83 -23.36 -8.35 -16.21
N LYS A 84 -22.18 -8.36 -16.84
CA LYS A 84 -20.92 -8.70 -16.16
C LYS A 84 -20.06 -7.46 -15.88
N LEU A 85 -19.44 -7.43 -14.70
CA LEU A 85 -18.41 -6.44 -14.38
C LEU A 85 -17.27 -6.55 -15.42
N PRO A 86 -16.75 -5.44 -15.92
CA PRO A 86 -15.65 -5.46 -16.85
C PRO A 86 -14.42 -6.07 -16.21
N THR A 87 -13.66 -6.83 -16.98
CA THR A 87 -12.33 -7.27 -16.57
C THR A 87 -11.35 -6.12 -16.72
N MET A 88 -10.67 -5.73 -15.64
CA MET A 88 -9.52 -4.82 -15.75
C MET A 88 -8.38 -5.47 -16.53
N SER A 89 -7.79 -4.74 -17.47
CA SER A 89 -6.54 -5.13 -18.12
C SER A 89 -5.34 -4.60 -17.31
N ASN A 90 -5.12 -5.15 -16.13
CA ASN A 90 -3.94 -4.84 -15.33
C ASN A 90 -3.22 -6.14 -14.94
N SER A 91 -1.93 -6.23 -15.22
CA SER A 91 -1.09 -7.39 -14.89
C SER A 91 -0.79 -7.50 -13.39
N TYR A 92 -0.91 -6.41 -12.64
CA TYR A 92 -0.48 -6.31 -11.24
C TYR A 92 -1.60 -6.59 -10.23
N LEU A 93 -2.87 -6.43 -10.59
CA LEU A 93 -3.99 -6.65 -9.68
C LEU A 93 -4.92 -7.74 -10.20
N LYS A 94 -4.44 -8.97 -10.13
CA LYS A 94 -5.17 -10.19 -10.54
C LYS A 94 -4.83 -11.35 -9.60
N PRO A 95 -5.64 -12.42 -9.59
CA PRO A 95 -5.29 -13.67 -8.91
C PRO A 95 -3.92 -14.21 -9.34
N ASN A 96 -3.21 -14.77 -8.36
CA ASN A 96 -1.88 -15.37 -8.43
C ASN A 96 -0.72 -14.39 -8.68
N THR A 97 -0.96 -13.08 -8.80
CA THR A 97 0.14 -12.12 -8.87
C THR A 97 0.97 -12.19 -7.60
N THR A 98 2.27 -12.36 -7.77
CA THR A 98 3.24 -12.45 -6.67
C THR A 98 4.07 -11.17 -6.58
N PHE A 99 4.35 -10.75 -5.35
CA PHE A 99 5.22 -9.62 -5.03
C PHE A 99 6.28 -10.06 -4.03
N ILE A 100 7.48 -9.50 -4.15
CA ILE A 100 8.57 -9.71 -3.20
C ILE A 100 9.19 -8.39 -2.79
N GLY A 101 9.72 -8.32 -1.59
CA GLY A 101 10.39 -7.13 -1.11
C GLY A 101 10.71 -7.18 0.37
N GLU A 102 10.56 -6.04 1.04
CA GLU A 102 10.99 -5.87 2.43
C GLU A 102 9.93 -5.15 3.27
N GLN A 103 9.83 -5.55 4.54
CA GLN A 103 9.26 -4.73 5.61
C GLN A 103 10.40 -4.19 6.46
N GLN A 104 10.38 -2.90 6.79
CA GLN A 104 11.40 -2.24 7.59
C GLN A 104 10.79 -1.55 8.82
N SER A 105 11.31 -1.88 10.01
CA SER A 105 10.98 -1.23 11.29
C SER A 105 12.28 -0.69 11.89
N GLY A 106 12.44 0.63 11.91
CA GLY A 106 13.69 1.28 12.28
C GLY A 106 14.88 0.76 11.46
N LYS A 107 15.80 0.04 12.12
CA LYS A 107 16.98 -0.60 11.51
C LYS A 107 16.76 -2.05 11.06
N ALA A 108 15.70 -2.70 11.55
CA ALA A 108 15.40 -4.09 11.22
C ALA A 108 14.70 -4.19 9.86
N LYS A 109 15.05 -5.22 9.10
CA LYS A 109 14.51 -5.50 7.77
C LYS A 109 14.14 -6.97 7.67
N TYR A 110 12.96 -7.24 7.13
CA TYR A 110 12.41 -8.59 6.97
C TYR A 110 12.04 -8.80 5.52
N HIS A 111 12.34 -9.98 4.99
CA HIS A 111 11.94 -10.33 3.64
C HIS A 111 10.45 -10.63 3.61
N ILE A 112 9.75 -10.08 2.61
CA ILE A 112 8.31 -10.26 2.43
C ILE A 112 8.03 -10.85 1.06
N LYS A 113 7.14 -11.83 1.05
CA LYS A 113 6.48 -12.33 -0.16
C LYS A 113 4.97 -12.20 0.00
N VAL A 114 4.31 -11.66 -1.01
CA VAL A 114 2.85 -11.52 -1.06
C VAL A 114 2.34 -12.23 -2.30
N GLU A 115 1.25 -12.96 -2.16
CA GLU A 115 0.55 -13.58 -3.28
C GLU A 115 -0.94 -13.23 -3.22
N PHE A 116 -1.46 -12.62 -4.28
CA PHE A 116 -2.89 -12.35 -4.40
C PHE A 116 -3.65 -13.61 -4.75
N LYS A 117 -4.80 -13.85 -4.10
CA LYS A 117 -5.65 -15.03 -4.32
C LYS A 117 -6.94 -14.70 -5.03
N THR A 118 -7.68 -13.69 -4.58
CA THR A 118 -8.94 -13.29 -5.21
C THR A 118 -9.05 -11.78 -5.30
N VAL A 119 -9.67 -11.28 -6.38
CA VAL A 119 -10.03 -9.86 -6.54
C VAL A 119 -11.53 -9.79 -6.79
N ASP A 120 -12.28 -9.31 -5.81
CA ASP A 120 -13.73 -9.12 -5.87
C ASP A 120 -14.03 -7.62 -5.98
N TRP A 121 -14.35 -7.21 -7.20
CA TRP A 121 -14.68 -5.83 -7.53
C TRP A 121 -16.09 -5.39 -7.11
N VAL A 122 -17.01 -6.34 -6.85
CA VAL A 122 -18.35 -6.01 -6.33
C VAL A 122 -18.21 -5.57 -4.87
N ASN A 123 -17.49 -6.37 -4.08
CA ASN A 123 -17.31 -6.10 -2.66
C ASN A 123 -16.13 -5.16 -2.39
N SER A 124 -15.37 -4.77 -3.42
CA SER A 124 -14.11 -4.00 -3.28
C SER A 124 -13.13 -4.69 -2.34
N ILE A 125 -12.99 -6.02 -2.47
CA ILE A 125 -12.16 -6.85 -1.62
C ILE A 125 -11.08 -7.57 -2.43
N LEU A 126 -9.84 -7.51 -1.95
CA LEU A 126 -8.72 -8.35 -2.36
C LEU A 126 -8.45 -9.38 -1.26
N THR A 127 -8.01 -10.58 -1.59
CA THR A 127 -7.44 -11.50 -0.60
C THR A 127 -6.07 -11.99 -1.04
N GLY A 128 -5.25 -12.40 -0.09
CA GLY A 128 -3.93 -12.92 -0.39
C GLY A 128 -3.24 -13.55 0.81
N PHE A 129 -2.04 -14.04 0.55
CA PHE A 129 -1.12 -14.49 1.58
C PHE A 129 0.03 -13.48 1.72
N LEU A 130 0.40 -13.17 2.96
CA LEU A 130 1.59 -12.41 3.29
C LEU A 130 2.52 -13.33 4.06
N GLN A 131 3.71 -13.55 3.53
CA GLN A 131 4.77 -14.35 4.14
C GLN A 131 5.90 -13.41 4.55
N ILE A 132 6.30 -13.48 5.81
CA ILE A 132 7.43 -12.74 6.38
C ILE A 132 8.50 -13.72 6.86
N SER A 133 9.75 -13.46 6.49
CA SER A 133 10.90 -14.29 6.87
C SER A 133 11.82 -13.54 7.84
N GLY A 134 12.30 -14.25 8.87
CA GLY A 134 13.28 -13.75 9.83
C GLY A 134 12.72 -12.87 10.95
N LEU A 135 11.40 -12.87 11.18
CA LEU A 135 10.78 -12.07 12.24
C LEU A 135 11.08 -12.63 13.64
N THR A 136 11.15 -13.95 13.78
CA THR A 136 11.45 -14.63 15.06
C THR A 136 12.40 -15.79 14.82
N GLU A 137 13.17 -16.17 15.83
CA GLU A 137 14.09 -17.32 15.75
C GLU A 137 13.33 -18.65 15.66
N HIS A 138 12.21 -18.77 16.39
CA HIS A 138 11.42 -20.01 16.46
C HIS A 138 10.53 -20.23 15.23
N HIS A 139 10.10 -19.15 14.57
CA HIS A 139 9.32 -19.19 13.35
C HIS A 139 10.07 -18.42 12.26
N PRO A 140 11.00 -19.09 11.54
CA PRO A 140 11.83 -18.45 10.53
C PRO A 140 11.00 -17.91 9.37
N GLU A 141 9.82 -18.49 9.13
CA GLU A 141 8.83 -18.00 8.17
C GLU A 141 7.44 -18.04 8.80
N ILE A 142 6.73 -16.92 8.70
CA ILE A 142 5.36 -16.77 9.18
C ILE A 142 4.52 -16.39 7.97
N THR A 143 3.44 -17.13 7.73
CA THR A 143 2.48 -16.81 6.65
C THR A 143 1.12 -16.51 7.26
N THR A 144 0.52 -15.41 6.85
CA THR A 144 -0.83 -15.00 7.21
C THR A 144 -1.71 -14.91 5.98
N PHE A 145 -3.00 -15.18 6.17
CA PHE A 145 -4.02 -14.76 5.22
C PHE A 145 -4.44 -13.33 5.53
N PHE A 146 -4.54 -12.50 4.50
CA PHE A 146 -5.06 -11.15 4.62
C PHE A 146 -6.25 -10.89 3.72
N LYS A 147 -7.09 -9.96 4.19
CA LYS A 147 -8.17 -9.34 3.44
C LYS A 147 -7.85 -7.87 3.20
N GLY A 148 -7.94 -7.44 1.95
CA GLY A 148 -7.68 -6.08 1.50
C GLY A 148 -8.96 -5.36 1.13
N GLU A 149 -9.17 -4.15 1.65
CA GLU A 149 -10.22 -3.23 1.19
C GLU A 149 -9.67 -2.35 0.07
N ILE A 150 -10.37 -2.27 -1.08
CA ILE A 150 -10.02 -1.40 -2.20
C ILE A 150 -10.80 -0.09 -2.07
N ILE A 151 -10.08 1.02 -1.92
CA ILE A 151 -10.66 2.34 -1.61
C ILE A 151 -11.15 3.04 -2.88
N ASN A 152 -10.27 3.22 -3.86
CA ASN A 152 -10.59 3.88 -5.13
C ASN A 152 -10.93 2.87 -6.22
N ASN A 153 -11.93 2.00 -5.95
CA ASN A 153 -12.37 1.01 -6.93
C ASN A 153 -12.78 1.69 -8.26
N PRO A 154 -12.10 1.42 -9.38
CA PRO A 154 -12.32 2.10 -10.65
C PRO A 154 -13.70 1.84 -11.25
N PHE A 155 -14.38 0.78 -10.78
CA PHE A 155 -15.74 0.46 -11.21
C PHE A 155 -16.82 1.29 -10.53
N ASN A 156 -16.47 2.09 -9.52
CA ASN A 156 -17.40 2.98 -8.83
C ASN A 156 -18.10 3.99 -9.76
N LYS A 157 -17.55 4.25 -10.95
CA LYS A 157 -18.12 5.17 -11.95
C LYS A 157 -19.29 4.60 -12.74
N TYR A 158 -19.40 3.27 -12.79
CA TYR A 158 -20.42 2.62 -13.59
C TYR A 158 -21.68 2.41 -12.75
N LYS A 159 -22.82 2.85 -13.29
CA LYS A 159 -24.14 2.49 -12.78
C LYS A 159 -24.59 1.22 -13.50
N TRP A 160 -24.77 0.14 -12.74
CA TRP A 160 -25.22 -1.15 -13.26
C TRP A 160 -26.75 -1.17 -13.26
N GLU A 161 -27.37 -0.67 -14.33
CA GLU A 161 -28.83 -0.77 -14.49
C GLU A 161 -29.17 -2.19 -14.95
N THR A 162 -29.75 -3.00 -14.05
CA THR A 162 -30.32 -4.29 -14.47
C THR A 162 -31.61 -4.00 -15.25
N GLY A 163 -31.62 -4.34 -16.53
CA GLY A 163 -32.75 -4.10 -17.44
C GLY A 163 -34.00 -4.95 -17.16
N SER A 164 -34.28 -5.31 -15.90
CA SER A 164 -35.39 -6.20 -15.57
C SER A 164 -36.07 -5.78 -14.28
N LYS A 165 -37.34 -5.41 -14.39
CA LYS A 165 -38.22 -5.06 -13.27
C LYS A 165 -38.11 -6.12 -12.16
N LYS A 166 -37.60 -5.71 -11.00
CA LYS A 166 -37.54 -6.44 -9.72
C LYS A 166 -36.83 -7.80 -9.77
N SER A 167 -35.53 -7.80 -9.44
CA SER A 167 -34.88 -8.94 -8.77
C SER A 167 -33.93 -8.44 -7.68
N GLN A 168 -33.90 -9.18 -6.58
CA GLN A 168 -33.24 -8.83 -5.33
C GLN A 168 -31.71 -8.83 -5.52
N ARG A 169 -31.08 -7.68 -5.24
CA ARG A 169 -29.66 -7.28 -5.44
C ARG A 169 -29.40 -6.58 -6.79
N ASP A 170 -29.79 -5.31 -6.87
CA ASP A 170 -28.98 -4.37 -7.64
C ASP A 170 -27.55 -4.48 -7.11
N THR A 171 -26.59 -4.86 -7.96
CA THR A 171 -25.18 -5.10 -7.60
C THR A 171 -24.54 -3.77 -7.19
N THR A 172 -24.84 -3.32 -5.97
CA THR A 172 -24.30 -2.11 -5.40
C THR A 172 -22.86 -2.40 -5.03
N ILE A 173 -21.93 -1.80 -5.77
CA ILE A 173 -20.50 -1.90 -5.46
C ILE A 173 -20.27 -1.36 -4.04
N LYS A 174 -19.65 -2.15 -3.18
CA LYS A 174 -19.28 -1.70 -1.85
C LYS A 174 -18.18 -0.64 -1.94
N ARG A 175 -18.35 0.45 -1.21
CA ARG A 175 -17.43 1.58 -1.20
C ARG A 175 -16.73 1.69 0.14
N TYR A 176 -15.42 1.80 0.09
CA TYR A 176 -14.57 2.12 1.24
C TYR A 176 -14.06 3.54 1.10
N SER A 177 -14.01 4.29 2.19
CA SER A 177 -13.40 5.62 2.21
C SER A 177 -11.92 5.57 2.60
N PHE A 178 -11.20 6.69 2.44
CA PHE A 178 -9.85 6.85 2.96
C PHE A 178 -9.80 6.88 4.50
N ILE A 179 -10.93 7.14 5.16
CA ILE A 179 -11.06 7.03 6.61
C ILE A 179 -11.35 5.57 6.96
N THR A 180 -10.66 5.04 7.95
CA THR A 180 -10.87 3.65 8.37
C THR A 180 -12.20 3.55 9.12
N GLU A 181 -13.13 2.76 8.58
CA GLU A 181 -14.49 2.60 9.11
C GLU A 181 -14.62 1.49 10.16
N ASN A 182 -13.60 0.62 10.29
CA ASN A 182 -13.60 -0.47 11.25
C ASN A 182 -12.99 -0.03 12.58
N ASP A 183 -13.86 0.23 13.58
CA ASP A 183 -13.46 0.67 14.92
C ASP A 183 -12.52 -0.32 15.63
N GLN A 184 -12.58 -1.62 15.29
CA GLN A 184 -11.72 -2.64 15.91
C GLN A 184 -10.25 -2.50 15.51
N TRP A 185 -9.95 -1.77 14.43
CA TRP A 185 -8.58 -1.56 13.97
C TRP A 185 -7.88 -0.43 14.75
N GLY A 186 -8.62 0.30 15.60
CA GLY A 186 -8.08 1.32 16.49
C GLY A 186 -7.56 2.58 15.80
N SER A 187 -7.75 2.72 14.48
CA SER A 187 -7.41 3.95 13.75
C SER A 187 -8.44 5.05 13.99
N PHE A 188 -8.00 6.29 13.84
CA PHE A 188 -8.83 7.49 13.90
C PHE A 188 -8.44 8.44 12.77
N ILE A 189 -9.31 9.40 12.44
CA ILE A 189 -9.16 10.27 11.26
C ILE A 189 -7.76 10.89 11.14
N LYS A 190 -7.21 11.44 12.22
CA LYS A 190 -5.87 12.04 12.20
C LYS A 190 -4.78 11.01 11.89
N ASN A 191 -4.90 9.79 12.43
CA ASN A 191 -3.98 8.70 12.11
C ASN A 191 -4.06 8.31 10.62
N ASP A 192 -5.27 8.16 10.07
CA ASP A 192 -5.45 7.86 8.64
C ASP A 192 -4.81 8.94 7.76
N LEU A 193 -5.04 10.22 8.07
CA LEU A 193 -4.45 11.33 7.33
C LEU A 193 -2.92 11.34 7.42
N GLU A 194 -2.32 11.09 8.59
CA GLU A 194 -0.86 10.98 8.74
C GLU A 194 -0.26 9.89 7.84
N HIS A 195 -0.88 8.71 7.79
CA HIS A 195 -0.39 7.58 6.97
C HIS A 195 -0.57 7.85 5.48
N TRP A 196 -1.74 8.32 5.06
CA TRP A 196 -1.97 8.66 3.65
C TRP A 196 -1.07 9.79 3.20
N LYS A 197 -0.84 10.82 4.03
CA LYS A 197 0.07 11.92 3.72
C LYS A 197 1.49 11.43 3.43
N GLN A 198 1.97 10.45 4.20
CA GLN A 198 3.28 9.84 4.01
C GLN A 198 3.34 9.01 2.72
N LEU A 199 2.30 8.22 2.42
CA LEU A 199 2.26 7.35 1.24
C LEU A 199 2.01 8.08 -0.08
N THR A 200 1.34 9.24 -0.05
CA THR A 200 1.06 10.04 -1.25
C THR A 200 2.11 11.13 -1.50
N ASP A 201 3.27 11.05 -0.84
CA ASP A 201 4.34 12.06 -0.87
C ASP A 201 3.83 13.50 -0.66
N SER A 202 2.80 13.66 0.18
CA SER A 202 2.07 14.91 0.34
C SER A 202 2.46 15.66 1.61
N LYS A 203 3.73 15.54 2.02
CA LYS A 203 4.26 16.08 3.29
C LYS A 203 4.03 17.58 3.45
N GLY A 204 4.05 18.33 2.34
CA GLY A 204 3.82 19.78 2.32
C GLY A 204 2.35 20.22 2.42
N LEU A 205 1.38 19.31 2.23
CA LEU A 205 -0.04 19.66 2.24
C LEU A 205 -0.59 19.77 3.67
N ASN A 206 -1.48 20.71 3.91
CA ASN A 206 -2.27 20.72 5.14
C ASN A 206 -3.41 19.68 5.07
N ASP A 207 -4.06 19.42 6.21
CA ASP A 207 -5.11 18.39 6.31
C ASP A 207 -6.31 18.64 5.38
N LEU A 208 -6.64 19.90 5.10
CA LEU A 208 -7.74 20.25 4.21
C LEU A 208 -7.37 19.94 2.75
N GLU A 209 -6.19 20.35 2.32
CA GLU A 209 -5.65 20.08 0.97
C GLU A 209 -5.50 18.57 0.73
N LEU A 210 -5.02 17.84 1.74
CA LEU A 210 -4.92 16.38 1.68
C LEU A 210 -6.30 15.75 1.53
N LYS A 211 -7.28 16.14 2.34
CA LYS A 211 -8.67 15.65 2.21
C LYS A 211 -9.24 15.92 0.83
N GLN A 212 -8.99 17.11 0.26
CA GLN A 212 -9.42 17.43 -1.11
C GLN A 212 -8.73 16.56 -2.17
N LYS A 213 -7.43 16.27 -2.01
CA LYS A 213 -6.71 15.34 -2.88
C LYS A 213 -7.30 13.92 -2.79
N LEU A 214 -7.46 13.38 -1.58
CA LEU A 214 -8.03 12.05 -1.34
C LEU A 214 -9.50 11.94 -1.81
N HIS A 215 -10.26 13.04 -1.77
CA HIS A 215 -11.60 13.08 -2.33
C HIS A 215 -11.59 13.00 -3.87
N ARG A 216 -10.62 13.63 -4.56
CA ARG A 216 -10.46 13.57 -6.02
C ARG A 216 -10.10 12.17 -6.50
N ILE A 217 -8.93 11.65 -6.10
CA ILE A 217 -8.90 10.37 -5.37
C ILE A 217 -9.99 9.34 -5.71
N GLN A 218 -10.96 9.36 -4.81
CA GLN A 218 -12.03 8.40 -4.72
C GLN A 218 -13.20 8.67 -5.67
N ASN A 219 -13.44 9.94 -6.07
CA ASN A 219 -14.71 10.35 -6.68
C ASN A 219 -14.59 11.03 -8.06
N ASP A 220 -13.43 11.60 -8.39
CA ASP A 220 -13.19 12.27 -9.66
C ASP A 220 -12.63 11.27 -10.68
N TYR A 221 -13.51 10.75 -11.54
CA TYR A 221 -13.14 9.74 -12.53
C TYR A 221 -12.21 10.24 -13.64
N ASN A 222 -12.05 11.55 -13.78
CA ASN A 222 -11.09 12.17 -14.70
C ASN A 222 -9.75 12.46 -14.02
N TYR A 223 -9.67 12.27 -12.70
CA TYR A 223 -8.42 12.34 -11.96
C TYR A 223 -7.63 11.06 -12.25
N ASN A 224 -6.65 11.16 -13.15
CA ASN A 224 -5.78 10.04 -13.51
C ASN A 224 -4.73 9.81 -12.42
N ASP A 225 -5.18 9.32 -11.27
CA ASP A 225 -4.29 8.75 -10.27
C ASP A 225 -4.06 7.29 -10.65
N GLU A 226 -2.91 7.03 -11.27
CA GLU A 226 -2.47 5.71 -11.67
C GLU A 226 -2.00 4.91 -10.44
N CYS A 227 -2.80 4.86 -9.39
CA CYS A 227 -2.53 4.19 -8.13
C CYS A 227 -3.81 3.55 -7.60
N ILE A 228 -3.68 2.37 -6.99
CA ILE A 228 -4.77 1.72 -6.25
C ILE A 228 -4.45 1.78 -4.77
N TYR A 229 -5.37 2.38 -4.01
CA TYR A 229 -5.27 2.56 -2.58
C TYR A 229 -6.05 1.46 -1.87
N MET A 230 -5.40 0.81 -0.91
CA MET A 230 -5.99 -0.31 -0.18
C MET A 230 -5.65 -0.24 1.30
N ARG A 231 -6.42 -1.00 2.10
CA ARG A 231 -6.00 -1.38 3.46
C ARG A 231 -5.97 -2.89 3.58
N TRP A 232 -4.86 -3.47 4.04
CA TRP A 232 -4.74 -4.93 4.23
C TRP A 232 -4.77 -5.29 5.70
N LYS A 233 -5.68 -6.19 6.07
CA LYS A 233 -5.79 -6.75 7.43
C LYS A 233 -5.49 -8.23 7.38
N GLU A 234 -4.45 -8.65 8.08
CA GLU A 234 -4.17 -10.06 8.35
C GLU A 234 -5.22 -10.62 9.33
N GLU A 235 -5.80 -11.78 9.03
CA GLU A 235 -6.88 -12.37 9.83
C GLU A 235 -6.43 -13.60 10.62
N PHE A 236 -5.61 -14.46 10.02
CA PHE A 236 -5.15 -15.70 10.65
C PHE A 236 -3.87 -16.24 10.03
N LEU A 237 -3.19 -17.10 10.78
CA LEU A 237 -1.97 -17.77 10.37
C LEU A 237 -2.24 -19.00 9.51
N LEU A 238 -1.28 -19.30 8.65
CA LEU A 238 -1.21 -20.54 7.88
C LEU A 238 0.01 -21.36 8.33
N PRO A 239 -0.11 -22.71 8.35
CA PRO A 239 -1.29 -23.48 7.94
C PRO A 239 -2.39 -23.56 9.02
N ASP A 240 -2.10 -23.22 10.28
CA ASP A 240 -3.04 -23.38 11.39
C ASP A 240 -3.69 -22.05 11.82
N SER A 241 -4.93 -21.84 11.39
CA SER A 241 -5.71 -20.62 11.67
C SER A 241 -6.18 -20.48 13.11
N ARG A 242 -6.01 -21.52 13.93
CA ARG A 242 -6.36 -21.53 15.35
C ARG A 242 -5.31 -20.79 16.20
N ILE A 243 -4.09 -20.67 15.70
CA ILE A 243 -3.03 -19.90 16.37
C ILE A 243 -3.36 -18.42 16.26
N LYS A 244 -3.52 -17.74 17.40
CA LYS A 244 -3.85 -16.30 17.47
C LYS A 244 -2.69 -15.42 17.93
N GLN A 245 -1.64 -16.03 18.49
CA GLN A 245 -0.49 -15.31 19.02
C GLN A 245 0.79 -16.05 18.64
N ILE A 246 1.84 -15.28 18.36
CA ILE A 246 3.19 -15.77 18.12
C ILE A 246 4.09 -15.07 19.13
N ASN A 247 5.00 -15.81 19.75
CA ASN A 247 5.94 -15.18 20.67
C ASN A 247 6.86 -14.21 19.91
N GLY A 248 6.89 -12.94 20.31
CA GLY A 248 7.69 -11.91 19.67
C GLY A 248 7.13 -11.33 18.37
N ALA A 249 5.91 -11.69 17.97
CA ALA A 249 5.27 -11.18 16.75
C ALA A 249 3.76 -10.98 16.92
N SER A 250 3.20 -9.99 16.23
CA SER A 250 1.76 -9.73 16.19
C SER A 250 1.32 -9.31 14.79
N PHE A 251 0.11 -9.72 14.41
CA PHE A 251 -0.57 -9.35 13.16
C PHE A 251 -1.92 -8.67 13.46
N GLU A 252 -2.07 -8.10 14.65
CA GLU A 252 -3.30 -7.42 15.09
C GLU A 252 -3.58 -6.12 14.32
N GLY A 253 -2.53 -5.47 13.82
CA GLY A 253 -2.62 -4.23 13.05
C GLY A 253 -3.12 -4.45 11.63
N PHE A 254 -2.98 -3.41 10.82
CA PHE A 254 -3.28 -3.44 9.38
C PHE A 254 -2.29 -2.57 8.62
N TYR A 255 -2.28 -2.70 7.30
CA TYR A 255 -1.42 -1.94 6.42
C TYR A 255 -2.22 -0.93 5.60
N TYR A 256 -1.74 0.30 5.53
CA TYR A 256 -2.09 1.24 4.46
C TYR A 256 -1.27 0.88 3.23
N ILE A 257 -1.88 0.78 2.06
CA ILE A 257 -1.24 0.26 0.86
C ILE A 257 -1.52 1.15 -0.35
N VAL A 258 -0.48 1.39 -1.16
CA VAL A 258 -0.54 2.01 -2.48
C VAL A 258 0.11 1.07 -3.49
N LEU A 259 -0.66 0.64 -4.48
CA LEU A 259 -0.18 -0.12 -5.63
C LEU A 259 -0.03 0.81 -6.84
N ASN A 260 1.18 0.90 -7.38
CA ASN A 260 1.53 1.79 -8.47
C ASN A 260 1.15 1.22 -9.86
N LEU A 261 0.17 1.87 -10.47
CA LEU A 261 -0.33 1.79 -11.86
C LEU A 261 0.66 2.19 -12.94
N THR A 262 1.53 3.14 -12.65
CA THR A 262 2.19 3.94 -13.69
C THR A 262 3.24 3.13 -14.44
N HIS A 263 2.96 2.83 -15.71
CA HIS A 263 3.85 2.05 -16.57
C HIS A 263 5.16 2.74 -16.90
N ASN A 264 5.15 4.08 -17.02
CA ASN A 264 6.35 4.87 -17.28
C ASN A 264 7.11 5.24 -15.99
N SER A 265 6.68 4.71 -14.84
CA SER A 265 7.39 4.94 -13.59
C SER A 265 8.64 4.08 -13.52
N LYS A 266 9.55 4.44 -12.62
CA LYS A 266 10.76 3.66 -12.36
C LYS A 266 10.46 2.22 -11.91
N LEU A 267 9.29 1.99 -11.31
CA LEU A 267 8.89 0.71 -10.72
C LEU A 267 7.38 0.47 -10.94
N PRO A 268 6.95 0.06 -12.14
CA PRO A 268 5.56 -0.26 -12.41
C PRO A 268 5.13 -1.49 -11.60
N GLY A 269 3.90 -1.47 -11.08
CA GLY A 269 3.40 -2.55 -10.23
C GLY A 269 4.07 -2.63 -8.85
N SER A 270 4.80 -1.60 -8.41
CA SER A 270 5.35 -1.58 -7.05
C SER A 270 4.24 -1.38 -6.01
N ILE A 271 4.40 -2.01 -4.85
CA ILE A 271 3.55 -1.79 -3.69
C ILE A 271 4.35 -1.06 -2.61
N SER A 272 3.82 0.07 -2.17
CA SER A 272 4.31 0.82 -1.01
C SER A 272 3.27 0.74 0.09
N GLY A 273 3.70 0.51 1.33
CA GLY A 273 2.79 0.43 2.46
C GLY A 273 3.38 0.90 3.77
N LEU A 274 2.49 1.11 4.74
CA LEU A 274 2.83 1.43 6.13
C LEU A 274 1.97 0.58 7.05
N TYR A 275 2.62 -0.18 7.93
CA TYR A 275 1.94 -0.92 8.99
C TYR A 275 1.50 0.03 10.11
N TYR A 276 0.31 -0.24 10.65
CA TYR A 276 -0.23 0.45 11.79
C TYR A 276 -0.81 -0.52 12.82
N HIS A 277 -0.38 -0.33 14.06
CA HIS A 277 -1.03 -0.84 15.26
C HIS A 277 -0.76 0.16 16.39
N LYS A 278 -1.73 0.36 17.28
CA LYS A 278 -1.69 1.37 18.35
C LYS A 278 -0.50 1.26 19.30
N GLU A 279 0.05 0.06 19.48
CA GLU A 279 1.15 -0.24 20.42
C GLU A 279 2.47 -0.51 19.69
N SER A 280 2.49 -0.45 18.35
CA SER A 280 3.68 -0.70 17.54
C SER A 280 4.43 0.59 17.19
N GLU A 281 5.71 0.45 16.83
CA GLU A 281 6.48 1.53 16.20
C GLU A 281 5.72 2.07 14.98
N LYS A 282 5.60 3.40 14.89
CA LYS A 282 4.92 4.04 13.75
C LYS A 282 5.71 3.86 12.46
N PHE A 283 4.99 3.80 11.35
CA PHE A 283 5.54 3.90 9.99
C PHE A 283 6.54 2.80 9.63
N GLN A 284 6.32 1.57 10.11
CA GLN A 284 7.05 0.43 9.59
C GLN A 284 6.68 0.28 8.11
N SER A 285 7.66 0.44 7.23
CA SER A 285 7.42 0.53 5.80
C SER A 285 7.39 -0.84 5.16
N LEU A 286 6.54 -0.98 4.15
CA LEU A 286 6.44 -2.14 3.28
C LEU A 286 6.79 -1.69 1.87
N SER A 287 7.68 -2.40 1.19
CA SER A 287 8.11 -2.06 -0.16
C SER A 287 8.28 -3.33 -0.99
N LEU A 288 7.38 -3.55 -1.94
CA LEU A 288 7.33 -4.76 -2.75
C LEU A 288 7.39 -4.44 -4.24
N ARG A 289 7.94 -5.37 -5.01
CA ARG A 289 7.96 -5.34 -6.48
C ARG A 289 7.23 -6.56 -7.01
N CYS A 290 6.47 -6.37 -8.08
CA CYS A 290 5.83 -7.47 -8.77
C CYS A 290 6.90 -8.42 -9.32
N VAL A 291 6.68 -9.71 -9.16
CA VAL A 291 7.41 -10.75 -9.87
C VAL A 291 6.69 -10.97 -11.19
N GLU A 292 7.43 -10.99 -12.30
CA GLU A 292 6.82 -11.26 -13.60
C GLU A 292 6.38 -12.72 -13.66
N ASP A 293 5.07 -12.93 -13.74
CA ASP A 293 4.52 -14.23 -14.07
C ASP A 293 4.72 -14.41 -15.59
N HIS A 294 5.59 -15.33 -16.03
CA HIS A 294 5.88 -15.65 -17.44
C HIS A 294 4.66 -16.23 -18.22
N GLY A 295 3.46 -15.69 -18.03
CA GLY A 295 2.24 -16.01 -18.78
C GLY A 295 1.34 -17.08 -18.17
N ILE A 296 1.65 -17.62 -16.99
CA ILE A 296 0.87 -18.71 -16.37
C ILE A 296 0.09 -18.17 -15.17
N SER A 297 -1.13 -17.68 -15.38
CA SER A 297 -2.10 -17.52 -14.28
C SER A 297 -3.36 -18.29 -14.64
N ASN A 298 -3.61 -19.38 -13.91
CA ASN A 298 -4.84 -20.15 -14.01
C ASN A 298 -5.97 -19.31 -13.37
N LYS A 299 -6.94 -18.87 -14.17
CA LYS A 299 -8.15 -18.24 -13.66
C LYS A 299 -9.14 -19.33 -13.26
N PHE A 300 -9.73 -19.20 -12.08
CA PHE A 300 -10.86 -20.01 -11.65
C PHE A 300 -11.96 -19.05 -11.19
N ASP A 301 -13.17 -19.25 -11.70
CA ASP A 301 -14.37 -18.55 -11.24
C ASP A 301 -15.17 -19.53 -10.36
N PHE A 302 -15.62 -19.07 -9.19
CA PHE A 302 -16.53 -19.84 -8.34
C PHE A 302 -17.97 -19.64 -8.85
N VAL A 303 -18.66 -20.76 -9.13
CA VAL A 303 -20.06 -20.80 -9.59
C VAL A 303 -21.03 -20.53 -8.45
#